data_AF-A0A7S0U8R5-F1
#
_entry.id   AF-A0A7S0U8R5-F1
#
_cell.length_a   1.000
_cell.length_b   1.000
_cell.length_c   1.000
_cell.angle_alpha   90.00
_cell.angle_beta   90.00
_cell.angle_gamma   90.00
#
_symmetry.space_group_name_H-M   'P 1'
#
loop_
_entity.id
_entity.type
_entity.pdbx_description
1 polymer ?
#
loop_
_entity_poly.entity_id
_entity_poly.type
_entity_poly.pdbx_seq_one_letter_code
_entity_poly.pdbx_strand_id
1 'polypeptide(L)'
;DQGSDLPPALNLSGAIDILSQLKSGAPALAADAADVVVEVVENEAPSVFMADFFAQVKGVKAELGEIRGMMKEVKDLQAKIITEVSKQKSKEYTETLDEQLRNISLKAKKIKGNLQRMQQAAD
;
A
#
# COMPACT_ATOMS: atom_id res chain seq x y z
N ASP A 1 39.62 -36.02 5.28
CA ASP A 1 38.37 -36.60 5.80
C ASP A 1 37.80 -35.65 6.85
N GLN A 2 36.49 -35.58 6.93
CA GLN A 2 35.67 -34.35 7.01
C GLN A 2 35.86 -33.39 8.21
N GLY A 3 35.83 -32.09 7.90
CA GLY A 3 35.75 -30.99 8.86
C GLY A 3 34.30 -30.72 9.28
N SER A 4 34.09 -30.58 10.58
CA SER A 4 32.82 -30.23 11.21
C SER A 4 32.70 -28.71 11.32
N ASP A 5 32.11 -28.07 10.32
CA ASP A 5 31.62 -26.69 10.42
C ASP A 5 30.20 -26.71 11.02
N LEU A 6 30.08 -26.28 12.26
CA LEU A 6 28.80 -25.91 12.88
C LEU A 6 28.45 -24.48 12.42
N PRO A 7 27.26 -24.22 11.87
CA PRO A 7 26.87 -22.86 11.53
C PRO A 7 26.65 -22.02 12.80
N PRO A 8 26.95 -20.71 12.76
CA PRO A 8 26.77 -19.81 13.89
C PRO A 8 25.29 -19.70 14.24
N ALA A 9 24.97 -19.76 15.52
CA ALA A 9 23.64 -19.52 16.05
C ALA A 9 23.08 -18.20 15.47
N LEU A 10 21.90 -18.27 14.86
CA LEU A 10 21.12 -17.11 14.44
C LEU A 10 20.89 -16.20 15.65
N ASN A 11 21.64 -15.10 15.70
CA ASN A 11 21.51 -14.08 16.71
C ASN A 11 20.21 -13.30 16.49
N LEU A 12 19.11 -13.83 17.05
CA LEU A 12 17.78 -13.21 17.07
C LEU A 12 17.76 -11.82 17.77
N SER A 13 18.85 -11.42 18.43
CA SER A 13 18.96 -10.10 19.07
C SER A 13 19.01 -8.95 18.05
N GLY A 14 19.46 -9.20 16.81
CA GLY A 14 19.55 -8.14 15.79
C GLY A 14 18.21 -7.75 15.14
N ALA A 15 17.26 -8.69 15.06
CA ALA A 15 15.96 -8.45 14.43
C ALA A 15 15.04 -7.57 15.29
N ILE A 16 15.21 -7.60 16.62
CA ILE A 16 14.43 -6.79 17.55
C ILE A 16 14.90 -5.32 17.57
N ASP A 17 16.18 -5.06 17.29
CA ASP A 17 16.71 -3.68 17.21
C ASP A 17 16.15 -2.92 16.00
N ILE A 18 15.91 -3.59 14.88
CA ILE A 18 15.29 -2.99 13.68
C ILE A 18 13.82 -2.63 13.95
N LEU A 19 13.10 -3.48 14.68
CA LEU A 19 11.70 -3.22 15.06
C LEU A 19 11.58 -2.16 16.16
N SER A 20 12.59 -2.04 17.05
CA SER A 20 12.62 -1.00 18.09
C SER A 20 12.92 0.40 17.54
N GLN A 21 13.70 0.49 16.46
CA GLN A 21 14.01 1.77 15.80
C GLN A 21 12.81 2.40 15.04
N LEU A 22 11.77 1.62 14.73
CA LEU A 22 10.54 2.14 14.12
C LEU A 22 9.57 2.79 15.12
N LYS A 23 9.84 2.74 16.44
CA LYS A 23 8.92 3.24 17.48
C LYS A 23 9.34 4.56 18.15
N SER A 24 10.55 5.09 17.92
CA SER A 24 10.98 6.41 18.44
C SER A 24 11.06 7.45 17.32
N GLY A 25 10.26 8.50 17.40
CA GLY A 25 10.00 9.43 16.30
C GLY A 25 11.14 10.37 15.86
N ALA A 26 11.08 10.67 14.55
CA ALA A 26 11.46 11.89 13.82
C ALA A 26 12.95 12.21 13.56
N PRO A 27 13.31 13.05 12.55
CA PRO A 27 12.59 13.47 11.33
C PRO A 27 13.43 13.42 10.02
N ALA A 28 12.71 13.45 8.90
CA ALA A 28 13.01 14.07 7.60
C ALA A 28 14.35 13.77 6.88
N LEU A 29 14.25 13.18 5.68
CA LEU A 29 14.70 13.82 4.44
C LEU A 29 13.98 13.18 3.25
N ALA A 30 13.29 14.03 2.50
CA ALA A 30 12.59 13.68 1.27
C ALA A 30 13.60 13.35 0.17
N ALA A 31 13.43 12.21 -0.51
CA ALA A 31 13.58 12.11 -1.95
C ALA A 31 13.20 10.70 -2.42
N ASP A 32 12.34 10.70 -3.42
CA ASP A 32 12.17 9.66 -4.42
C ASP A 32 11.41 8.37 -4.07
N ALA A 33 10.51 8.05 -4.99
CA ALA A 33 9.67 6.87 -4.99
C ALA A 33 10.52 5.67 -5.38
N ALA A 34 11.36 5.19 -4.47
CA ALA A 34 12.01 3.90 -4.64
C ALA A 34 11.01 2.80 -4.27
N ASP A 35 10.56 2.10 -5.31
CA ASP A 35 9.91 0.80 -5.24
C ASP A 35 10.63 -0.06 -4.18
N VAL A 36 9.92 -0.47 -3.13
CA VAL A 36 10.47 -1.42 -2.16
C VAL A 36 10.53 -2.76 -2.88
N VAL A 37 11.66 -3.01 -3.53
CA VAL A 37 12.00 -4.32 -4.08
C VAL A 37 12.37 -5.19 -2.90
N VAL A 38 11.45 -6.09 -2.52
CA VAL A 38 11.76 -7.17 -1.60
C VAL A 38 12.64 -8.15 -2.38
N GLU A 39 13.95 -8.07 -2.17
CA GLU A 39 14.90 -9.04 -2.72
C GLU A 39 14.67 -10.39 -2.01
N VAL A 40 13.96 -11.29 -2.69
CA VAL A 40 13.77 -12.66 -2.24
C VAL A 40 15.09 -13.38 -2.47
N VAL A 41 15.86 -13.56 -1.40
CA VAL A 41 17.03 -14.43 -1.40
C VAL A 41 16.57 -15.83 -1.82
N GLU A 42 17.09 -16.30 -2.97
CA GLU A 42 16.79 -17.62 -3.52
C GLU A 42 17.29 -18.72 -2.58
N ASN A 43 16.40 -19.25 -1.75
CA ASN A 43 16.37 -20.67 -1.41
C ASN A 43 15.06 -21.00 -0.68
N GLU A 44 14.35 -21.98 -1.24
CA GLU A 44 13.02 -22.48 -0.87
C GLU A 44 11.82 -21.73 -1.46
N ALA A 45 10.94 -22.51 -2.12
CA ALA A 45 9.67 -22.03 -2.63
C ALA A 45 8.86 -21.44 -1.48
N PRO A 46 8.21 -20.26 -1.66
CA PRO A 46 7.39 -19.67 -0.63
C PRO A 46 6.32 -20.68 -0.21
N SER A 47 6.14 -20.85 1.10
CA SER A 47 5.04 -21.66 1.63
C SER A 47 3.71 -21.17 1.02
N VAL A 48 2.73 -22.06 0.86
CA VAL A 48 1.41 -21.71 0.29
C VAL A 48 0.82 -20.48 0.98
N PHE A 49 1.01 -20.37 2.30
CA PHE A 49 0.64 -19.20 3.09
C PHE A 49 1.32 -17.91 2.62
N MET A 50 2.64 -17.92 2.39
CA MET A 50 3.36 -16.73 1.92
C MET A 50 2.95 -16.36 0.49
N ALA A 51 2.72 -17.34 -0.38
CA ALA A 51 2.22 -17.09 -1.73
C ALA A 51 0.84 -16.40 -1.72
N ASP A 52 -0.09 -16.89 -0.90
CA ASP A 52 -1.42 -16.30 -0.72
C ASP A 52 -1.37 -14.90 -0.09
N PHE A 53 -0.47 -14.70 0.88
CA PHE A 53 -0.24 -13.39 1.48
C PHE A 53 0.25 -12.37 0.45
N PHE A 54 1.28 -12.71 -0.35
CA PHE A 54 1.78 -11.81 -1.39
C PHE A 54 0.74 -11.51 -2.47
N ALA A 55 -0.11 -12.49 -2.82
CA ALA A 55 -1.22 -12.28 -3.73
C ALA A 55 -2.22 -11.25 -3.18
N GLN A 56 -2.55 -11.33 -1.88
CA GLN A 56 -3.41 -10.35 -1.21
C GLN A 56 -2.78 -8.95 -1.16
N VAL A 57 -1.48 -8.84 -0.82
CA VAL A 57 -0.74 -7.57 -0.85
C VAL A 57 -0.78 -6.93 -2.23
N LYS A 58 -0.54 -7.72 -3.29
CA LYS A 58 -0.58 -7.24 -4.68
C LYS A 58 -1.98 -6.73 -5.06
N GLY A 59 -3.03 -7.42 -4.63
CA GLY A 59 -4.42 -6.98 -4.79
C GLY A 59 -4.68 -5.62 -4.13
N VAL A 60 -4.25 -5.45 -2.88
CA VAL A 60 -4.38 -4.16 -2.16
C VAL A 60 -3.58 -3.04 -2.86
N LYS A 61 -2.35 -3.32 -3.32
CA LYS A 61 -1.53 -2.34 -4.07
C LYS A 61 -2.24 -1.88 -5.35
N ALA A 62 -2.88 -2.79 -6.07
CA ALA A 62 -3.65 -2.45 -7.27
C ALA A 62 -4.86 -1.55 -6.95
N GLU A 63 -5.65 -1.90 -5.93
CA GLU A 63 -6.80 -1.09 -5.50
C GLU A 63 -6.39 0.32 -5.04
N LEU A 64 -5.24 0.45 -4.36
CA LEU A 64 -4.66 1.76 -4.00
C LEU A 64 -4.23 2.57 -5.23
N GLY A 65 -3.69 1.90 -6.26
CA GLY A 65 -3.37 2.52 -7.54
C GLY A 65 -4.60 3.10 -8.23
N GLU A 66 -5.71 2.39 -8.22
CA GLU A 66 -6.99 2.87 -8.76
C GLU A 66 -7.50 4.11 -8.01
N ILE A 67 -7.47 4.10 -6.66
CA ILE A 67 -7.84 5.27 -5.85
C ILE A 67 -6.98 6.47 -6.21
N ARG A 68 -5.67 6.27 -6.41
CA ARG A 68 -4.77 7.35 -6.83
C ARG A 68 -5.17 7.93 -8.19
N GLY A 69 -5.57 7.07 -9.14
CA GLY A 69 -6.11 7.50 -10.44
C GLY A 69 -7.38 8.35 -10.28
N MET A 70 -8.35 7.87 -9.52
CA MET A 70 -9.59 8.59 -9.25
C MET A 70 -9.36 9.93 -8.54
N MET A 71 -8.39 10.00 -7.62
CA MET A 71 -8.00 11.27 -6.96
C MET A 71 -7.41 12.29 -7.94
N LYS A 72 -6.78 11.84 -9.04
CA LYS A 72 -6.36 12.75 -10.11
C LYS A 72 -7.57 13.29 -10.86
N GLU A 73 -8.53 12.44 -11.20
CA GLU A 73 -9.78 12.85 -11.86
C GLU A 73 -10.59 13.84 -11.00
N VAL A 74 -10.63 13.64 -9.68
CA VAL A 74 -11.23 14.57 -8.72
C VAL A 74 -10.60 15.96 -8.81
N LYS A 75 -9.27 16.05 -8.88
CA LYS A 75 -8.56 17.34 -9.01
C LYS A 75 -8.89 18.00 -10.35
N ASP A 76 -8.94 17.23 -11.42
CA ASP A 76 -9.28 17.74 -12.76
C ASP A 76 -10.73 18.26 -12.81
N LEU A 77 -11.67 17.57 -12.14
CA LEU A 77 -13.06 18.00 -12.00
C LEU A 77 -13.18 19.28 -11.16
N GLN A 78 -12.47 19.38 -10.05
CA GLN A 78 -12.44 20.59 -9.22
C GLN A 78 -11.94 21.80 -10.01
N ALA A 79 -10.86 21.63 -10.78
CA ALA A 79 -10.34 22.69 -11.65
C ALA A 79 -11.39 23.11 -12.70
N LYS A 80 -12.06 22.15 -13.35
CA LYS A 80 -13.13 22.44 -14.31
C LYS A 80 -14.28 23.22 -13.67
N ILE A 81 -14.76 22.82 -12.49
CA ILE A 81 -15.86 23.49 -11.77
C ILE A 81 -15.52 24.95 -11.49
N ILE A 82 -14.29 25.24 -11.04
CA ILE A 82 -13.85 26.61 -10.72
C ILE A 82 -13.78 27.50 -11.97
N THR A 83 -13.37 26.94 -13.10
CA THR A 83 -13.20 27.69 -14.35
C THR A 83 -14.45 27.76 -15.23
N GLU A 84 -15.46 26.95 -14.93
CA GLU A 84 -16.66 26.83 -15.77
C GLU A 84 -17.62 28.01 -15.55
N VAL A 85 -18.02 28.63 -16.65
CA VAL A 85 -18.91 29.80 -16.67
C VAL A 85 -20.38 29.36 -16.80
N SER A 86 -20.62 28.20 -17.41
CA SER A 86 -21.96 27.62 -17.55
C SER A 86 -22.42 26.97 -16.25
N LYS A 87 -23.48 27.50 -15.65
CA LYS A 87 -24.13 26.89 -14.47
C LYS A 87 -24.53 25.43 -14.70
N GLN A 88 -25.00 25.11 -15.89
CA GLN A 88 -25.44 23.75 -16.22
C GLN A 88 -24.26 22.77 -16.25
N LYS A 89 -23.17 23.12 -16.94
CA LYS A 89 -21.96 22.28 -16.98
C LYS A 89 -21.29 22.18 -15.62
N SER A 90 -21.25 23.29 -14.86
CA SER A 90 -20.73 23.31 -13.49
C SER A 90 -21.50 22.33 -12.60
N LYS A 91 -22.83 22.26 -12.74
CA LYS A 91 -23.67 21.29 -12.04
C LYS A 91 -23.33 19.85 -12.45
N GLU A 92 -23.22 19.56 -13.74
CA GLU A 92 -22.85 18.23 -14.24
C GLU A 92 -21.47 17.77 -13.75
N TYR A 93 -20.49 18.67 -13.71
CA TYR A 93 -19.17 18.38 -13.15
C TYR A 93 -19.22 18.14 -11.65
N THR A 94 -20.07 18.87 -10.92
CA THR A 94 -20.27 18.67 -9.48
C THR A 94 -20.91 17.31 -9.19
N GLU A 95 -21.94 16.92 -9.95
CA GLU A 95 -22.57 15.59 -9.83
C GLU A 95 -21.57 14.46 -10.13
N THR A 96 -20.71 14.65 -11.14
CA THR A 96 -19.64 13.70 -11.47
C THR A 96 -18.59 13.63 -10.35
N LEU A 97 -18.23 14.77 -9.76
CA LEU A 97 -17.29 14.85 -8.64
C LEU A 97 -17.82 14.10 -7.41
N ASP A 98 -19.09 14.29 -7.06
CA ASP A 98 -19.72 13.62 -5.93
C ASP A 98 -19.74 12.10 -6.10
N GLU A 99 -20.04 11.62 -7.31
CA GLU A 99 -19.99 10.19 -7.63
C GLU A 99 -18.56 9.62 -7.53
N GLN A 100 -17.55 10.35 -8.01
CA GLN A 100 -16.14 9.95 -7.87
C GLN A 100 -15.72 9.86 -6.40
N LEU A 101 -16.08 10.85 -5.58
CA LEU A 101 -15.81 10.85 -4.14
C LEU A 101 -16.49 9.68 -3.43
N ARG A 102 -17.74 9.36 -3.81
CA ARG A 102 -18.46 8.19 -3.30
C ARG A 102 -17.73 6.90 -3.64
N ASN A 103 -17.30 6.73 -4.89
CA ASN A 103 -16.60 5.53 -5.34
C ASN A 103 -15.23 5.37 -4.66
N ILE A 104 -14.50 6.46 -4.44
CA ILE A 104 -13.26 6.46 -3.65
C ILE A 104 -13.54 5.98 -2.22
N SER A 105 -14.60 6.50 -1.59
CA SER A 105 -14.98 6.10 -0.23
C SER A 105 -15.33 4.61 -0.13
N LEU A 106 -16.07 4.07 -1.10
CA LEU A 106 -16.40 2.65 -1.16
C LEU A 106 -15.16 1.77 -1.34
N LYS A 107 -14.25 2.13 -2.25
CA LYS A 107 -12.99 1.40 -2.45
C LYS A 107 -12.10 1.47 -1.21
N ALA A 108 -11.98 2.63 -0.57
CA ALA A 108 -11.20 2.79 0.66
C ALA A 108 -11.74 1.90 1.80
N LYS A 109 -13.06 1.79 1.94
CA LYS A 109 -13.70 0.86 2.90
C LYS A 109 -13.37 -0.60 2.59
N LYS A 110 -13.38 -0.98 1.30
CA LYS A 110 -13.01 -2.34 0.87
C LYS A 110 -11.56 -2.67 1.22
N ILE A 111 -10.63 -1.77 0.88
CA ILE A 111 -9.20 -1.91 1.20
C ILE A 111 -9.00 -2.05 2.70
N LYS A 112 -9.63 -1.18 3.50
CA LYS A 112 -9.56 -1.26 4.96
C LYS A 112 -10.01 -2.64 5.47
N GLY A 113 -11.12 -3.17 4.96
CA GLY A 113 -11.61 -4.50 5.31
C GLY A 113 -10.63 -5.61 4.93
N ASN A 114 -10.00 -5.52 3.75
CA ASN A 114 -9.00 -6.49 3.32
C ASN A 114 -7.76 -6.46 4.23
N LEU A 115 -7.24 -5.27 4.55
CA LEU A 115 -6.11 -5.12 5.46
C LEU A 115 -6.41 -5.67 6.86
N GLN A 116 -7.62 -5.45 7.38
CA GLN A 116 -8.03 -6.01 8.68
C GLN A 116 -8.07 -7.54 8.67
N ARG A 117 -8.55 -8.17 7.58
CA ARG A 117 -8.52 -9.64 7.45
C ARG A 117 -7.09 -10.17 7.39
N MET A 118 -6.20 -9.48 6.67
CA MET A 118 -4.79 -9.87 6.60
C MET A 118 -4.10 -9.77 7.97
N GLN A 119 -4.43 -8.75 8.76
CA GLN A 119 -3.92 -8.60 10.12
C GLN A 119 -4.41 -9.74 11.03
N GLN A 120 -5.71 -10.07 10.99
CA GLN A 120 -6.29 -11.17 11.77
C GLN A 120 -5.76 -12.55 11.38
N ALA A 121 -5.35 -12.73 10.13
CA ALA A 121 -4.77 -13.99 9.66
C ALA A 121 -3.28 -14.15 10.04
N ALA A 122 -2.65 -13.08 10.54
CA ALA A 122 -1.26 -13.08 10.98
C ALA A 122 -1.10 -13.27 12.51
N ASP A 123 -2.18 -13.08 13.27
CA ASP A 123 -2.29 -13.34 14.72
C ASP A 123 -2.74 -14.79 15.00
#